data_AF-A0A8J5IYQ3-F1
#
_entry.id   AF-A0A8J5IYQ3-F1
#
_cell.length_a   1.000
_cell.length_b   1.000
_cell.length_c   1.000
_cell.angle_alpha   90.00
_cell.angle_beta   90.00
_cell.angle_gamma   90.00
#
_symmetry.space_group_name_H-M   'P 1'
#
loop_
_entity.id
_entity.type
_entity.pdbx_description
1 polymer ?
#
loop_
_entity_poly.entity_id
_entity_poly.type
_entity_poly.pdbx_seq_one_letter_code
_entity_poly.pdbx_strand_id
1 'polypeptide(L)'
;MEAPEQLKQNSYAEAKSPNVENDISLGQHENGALRAPRGSVSVYSWENFGMAAHSAGVGIVNSTISGVVYAVLNNYLHMSATLVATAVALIQFPRSLRVFTGMLTDTVPIFGYRRRPYIVIGWGMTFLSCFLMAVLPLGDPYYGDQSIADLDTAELTAEQLATIDTDAPNRGIKMIILMMFANFGTVLAYSGFNGTMIEISQQEPAHLRGTAMGDCDVVFYWFAIVSAFFTGLGLNSEDYGGTFSWSVGFNAIMGVCAGMSLVVLPFCWFCIQEERVTSGPSKSVFTFLYELVQRKTIYRYIAFRFFYNVLAMISVTSASAIQSTQWFWLGVPLLEKIPYAATDFVGALFMLEVDSEDFEATLFGLAVTSQRVGIPFATVITKSVDGYFDIEREYIQQDDHHVRSQVTYAYLIAYAVNLLAIVFVVLLPRQKEELHRMQRDGAKNTIMGVATICVLIFALAWSLMTNILSLFDSTSCLRIAGGSGC
;
A
#
# COMPACT_ATOMS: atom_id res chain seq x y z
N MET A 1 35.39 52.09 -59.23
CA MET A 1 35.65 50.75 -59.78
C MET A 1 36.27 49.93 -58.67
N GLU A 2 35.69 48.75 -58.42
CA GLU A 2 36.27 47.58 -57.72
C GLU A 2 36.41 47.61 -56.18
N ALA A 3 35.37 47.01 -55.55
CA ALA A 3 35.31 45.89 -54.58
C ALA A 3 36.42 45.59 -53.54
N PRO A 4 36.05 44.95 -52.40
CA PRO A 4 36.82 44.86 -51.15
C PRO A 4 37.50 43.49 -50.92
N GLU A 5 38.50 43.43 -50.02
CA GLU A 5 39.17 42.18 -49.63
C GLU A 5 38.83 41.76 -48.18
N GLN A 6 38.62 40.45 -48.02
CA GLN A 6 37.79 39.78 -47.03
C GLN A 6 38.52 39.45 -45.72
N LEU A 7 37.87 39.74 -44.58
CA LEU A 7 38.17 39.11 -43.29
C LEU A 7 37.57 37.69 -43.27
N LYS A 8 38.43 36.67 -43.38
CA LYS A 8 38.09 35.25 -43.29
C LYS A 8 37.65 34.90 -41.86
N GLN A 9 36.34 34.81 -41.65
CA GLN A 9 35.72 34.25 -40.44
C GLN A 9 35.66 32.72 -40.61
N ASN A 10 36.25 31.98 -39.67
CA ASN A 10 36.19 30.51 -39.65
C ASN A 10 34.74 30.05 -39.51
N SER A 11 34.19 29.49 -40.58
CA SER A 11 32.89 28.83 -40.63
C SER A 11 33.05 27.37 -40.20
N TYR A 12 32.74 27.06 -38.95
CA TYR A 12 32.16 25.76 -38.60
C TYR A 12 30.64 25.92 -38.70
N ALA A 13 30.13 25.90 -39.94
CA ALA A 13 28.72 25.69 -40.18
C ALA A 13 28.42 24.21 -39.87
N GLU A 14 27.74 23.96 -38.75
CA GLU A 14 27.03 22.70 -38.55
C GLU A 14 26.04 22.52 -39.71
N ALA A 15 26.28 21.47 -40.50
CA ALA A 15 25.43 21.09 -41.59
C ALA A 15 24.03 20.74 -41.05
N LYS A 16 23.04 21.59 -41.33
CA LYS A 16 21.63 21.23 -41.20
C LYS A 16 21.34 20.07 -42.15
N SER A 17 21.06 18.89 -41.59
CA SER A 17 20.47 17.79 -42.36
C SER A 17 19.03 18.16 -42.73
N PRO A 18 18.61 18.05 -44.00
CA PRO A 18 17.26 18.41 -44.41
C PRO A 18 16.28 17.25 -44.12
N ASN A 19 15.08 17.61 -43.68
CA ASN A 19 13.90 16.77 -43.40
C ASN A 19 13.88 16.05 -42.04
N VAL A 20 13.66 16.82 -40.97
CA VAL A 20 12.96 16.37 -39.75
C VAL A 20 11.84 17.37 -39.47
N GLU A 21 10.89 17.51 -40.40
CA GLU A 21 9.57 18.05 -40.10
C GLU A 21 8.61 16.86 -40.18
N ASN A 22 7.96 16.55 -39.05
CA ASN A 22 7.01 15.46 -38.79
C ASN A 22 7.56 14.18 -38.11
N ASP A 23 8.35 14.33 -37.04
CA ASP A 23 8.51 13.23 -36.06
C ASP A 23 8.33 13.70 -34.60
N ILE A 24 7.33 14.56 -34.38
CA ILE A 24 6.79 14.80 -33.02
C ILE A 24 5.89 13.60 -32.69
N SER A 25 6.50 12.43 -32.46
CA SER A 25 5.81 11.20 -32.06
C SER A 25 6.23 10.85 -30.63
N LEU A 26 5.30 11.08 -29.68
CA LEU A 26 5.44 11.07 -28.20
C LEU A 26 6.30 12.17 -27.58
N GLY A 27 5.66 13.31 -27.26
CA GLY A 27 5.78 14.00 -25.96
C GLY A 27 7.16 14.41 -25.41
N GLN A 28 8.25 14.30 -26.16
CA GLN A 28 9.58 14.65 -25.68
C GLN A 28 9.79 16.17 -25.77
N HIS A 29 9.60 16.85 -24.64
CA HIS A 29 10.02 18.24 -24.47
C HIS A 29 11.56 18.33 -24.34
N GLU A 30 12.13 19.55 -24.33
CA GLU A 30 13.58 19.75 -24.15
C GLU A 30 14.11 18.89 -22.98
N ASN A 31 15.21 18.16 -23.20
CA ASN A 31 15.81 17.19 -22.27
C ASN A 31 15.05 15.86 -22.05
N GLY A 32 14.07 15.56 -22.92
CA GLY A 32 13.38 14.27 -22.98
C GLY A 32 12.27 14.08 -21.95
N ALA A 33 11.80 15.15 -21.27
CA ALA A 33 10.65 15.14 -20.36
C ALA A 33 9.35 14.73 -21.09
N LEU A 34 8.41 14.06 -20.40
CA LEU A 34 7.13 13.61 -20.99
C LEU A 34 6.03 14.68 -20.93
N ARG A 35 6.18 15.68 -20.08
CA ARG A 35 5.28 16.83 -19.95
C ARG A 35 6.08 18.13 -19.88
N ALA A 36 5.44 19.21 -20.33
CA ALA A 36 5.98 20.55 -20.18
C ALA A 36 6.09 20.92 -18.69
N PRO A 37 7.20 21.57 -18.26
CA PRO A 37 7.37 22.00 -16.87
C PRO A 37 6.34 23.07 -16.50
N ARG A 38 5.73 22.93 -15.31
CA ARG A 38 4.71 23.85 -14.76
C ARG A 38 5.19 24.69 -13.57
N GLY A 39 6.45 24.55 -13.21
CA GLY A 39 7.04 25.17 -12.03
C GLY A 39 8.25 24.36 -11.58
N SER A 40 8.54 24.38 -10.28
CA SER A 40 9.55 23.47 -9.75
C SER A 40 9.07 22.03 -9.80
N VAL A 41 9.95 21.09 -10.17
CA VAL A 41 9.69 19.64 -10.08
C VAL A 41 10.13 19.05 -8.74
N SER A 42 10.86 19.83 -7.93
CA SER A 42 11.35 19.36 -6.63
C SER A 42 10.21 19.26 -5.62
N VAL A 43 10.13 18.14 -4.92
CA VAL A 43 9.20 17.89 -3.81
C VAL A 43 9.42 18.86 -2.64
N TYR A 44 10.65 19.33 -2.45
CA TYR A 44 11.03 20.25 -1.36
C TYR A 44 10.80 21.72 -1.70
N SER A 45 10.39 22.04 -2.93
CA SER A 45 9.96 23.40 -3.27
C SER A 45 8.66 23.74 -2.56
N TRP A 46 8.46 25.02 -2.20
CA TRP A 46 7.23 25.45 -1.51
C TRP A 46 5.95 25.08 -2.27
N GLU A 47 5.99 25.15 -3.60
CA GLU A 47 4.87 24.84 -4.48
C GLU A 47 4.45 23.37 -4.42
N ASN A 48 5.37 22.47 -4.06
CA ASN A 48 5.16 21.02 -3.96
C ASN A 48 5.35 20.46 -2.54
N PHE A 49 5.60 21.30 -1.54
CA PHE A 49 5.90 20.84 -0.18
C PHE A 49 4.76 20.02 0.44
N GLY A 50 3.53 20.22 -0.04
CA GLY A 50 2.37 19.41 0.30
C GLY A 50 2.51 17.93 -0.10
N MET A 51 3.35 17.60 -1.08
CA MET A 51 3.72 16.22 -1.40
C MET A 51 4.54 15.58 -0.27
N ALA A 52 5.55 16.29 0.24
CA ALA A 52 6.32 15.82 1.38
C ALA A 52 5.45 15.71 2.64
N ALA A 53 4.59 16.69 2.90
CA ALA A 53 3.64 16.66 4.02
C ALA A 53 2.66 15.48 3.90
N HIS A 54 2.13 15.23 2.70
CA HIS A 54 1.30 14.07 2.41
C HIS A 54 2.05 12.77 2.73
N SER A 55 3.24 12.56 2.16
CA SER A 55 4.06 11.37 2.39
C SER A 55 4.37 11.15 3.88
N ALA A 56 4.75 12.21 4.59
CA ALA A 56 5.04 12.17 6.02
C ALA A 56 3.81 11.74 6.83
N GLY A 57 2.66 12.38 6.57
CA GLY A 57 1.40 12.04 7.23
C GLY A 57 1.02 10.59 7.01
N VAL A 58 1.07 10.12 5.76
CA VAL A 58 0.71 8.73 5.46
C VAL A 58 1.68 7.77 6.15
N GLY A 59 2.99 8.06 6.14
CA GLY A 59 4.00 7.27 6.83
C GLY A 59 3.68 7.08 8.31
N ILE A 60 3.32 8.16 9.00
CA ILE A 60 2.90 8.13 10.41
C ILE A 60 1.65 7.28 10.59
N VAL A 61 0.55 7.63 9.92
CA VAL A 61 -0.75 7.00 10.16
C VAL A 61 -0.73 5.51 9.83
N ASN A 62 -0.15 5.12 8.68
CA ASN A 62 -0.11 3.72 8.27
C ASN A 62 0.76 2.86 9.19
N SER A 63 1.89 3.41 9.64
CA SER A 63 2.81 2.72 10.54
C SER A 63 2.20 2.56 11.93
N THR A 64 1.58 3.62 12.47
CA THR A 64 0.90 3.58 13.77
C THR A 64 -0.27 2.62 13.78
N ILE A 65 -1.18 2.68 12.78
CA ILE A 65 -2.32 1.75 12.72
C ILE A 65 -1.82 0.31 12.66
N SER A 66 -0.76 0.03 11.89
CA SER A 66 -0.20 -1.32 11.80
C SER A 66 0.38 -1.81 13.12
N GLY A 67 1.09 -0.95 13.86
CA GLY A 67 1.67 -1.28 15.18
C GLY A 67 0.61 -1.45 16.28
N VAL A 68 -0.39 -0.57 16.29
CA VAL A 68 -1.51 -0.60 17.24
C VAL A 68 -2.32 -1.88 17.13
N VAL A 69 -2.55 -2.40 15.92
CA VAL A 69 -3.39 -3.59 15.72
C VAL A 69 -2.87 -4.77 16.53
N TYR A 70 -1.56 -5.02 16.54
CA TYR A 70 -0.98 -6.08 17.35
C TYR A 70 -1.05 -5.75 18.84
N ALA A 71 -0.48 -4.61 19.27
CA ALA A 71 -0.39 -4.28 20.69
C ALA A 71 -1.77 -4.14 21.36
N VAL A 72 -2.74 -3.53 20.68
CA VAL A 72 -4.06 -3.23 21.27
C VAL A 72 -5.05 -4.37 21.08
N LEU A 73 -5.23 -4.87 19.85
CA LEU A 73 -6.26 -5.89 19.62
C LEU A 73 -5.83 -7.25 20.17
N ASN A 74 -4.55 -7.61 20.02
CA ASN A 74 -4.04 -8.90 20.49
C ASN A 74 -3.72 -8.86 21.99
N ASN A 75 -2.83 -7.96 22.42
CA ASN A 75 -2.30 -8.00 23.79
C ASN A 75 -3.18 -7.25 24.80
N TYR A 76 -3.73 -6.09 24.48
CA TYR A 76 -4.52 -5.32 25.46
C TYR A 76 -5.96 -5.82 25.60
N LEU A 77 -6.63 -6.07 24.47
CA LEU A 77 -8.03 -6.48 24.42
C LEU A 77 -8.23 -8.00 24.36
N HIS A 78 -7.16 -8.79 24.21
CA HIS A 78 -7.20 -10.25 24.12
C HIS A 78 -8.22 -10.78 23.10
N MET A 79 -8.33 -10.12 21.95
CA MET A 79 -9.20 -10.56 20.87
C MET A 79 -8.70 -11.88 20.29
N SER A 80 -9.61 -12.78 19.92
CA SER A 80 -9.24 -14.07 19.33
C SER A 80 -8.40 -13.87 18.06
N ALA A 81 -7.49 -14.80 17.79
CA ALA A 81 -6.61 -14.72 16.61
C ALA A 81 -7.41 -14.58 15.29
N THR A 82 -8.56 -15.25 15.21
CA THR A 82 -9.51 -15.11 14.09
C THR A 82 -10.03 -13.68 13.96
N LEU A 83 -10.48 -13.09 15.07
CA LEU A 83 -11.03 -11.74 15.07
C LEU A 83 -9.95 -10.67 14.75
N VAL A 84 -8.73 -10.84 15.25
CA VAL A 84 -7.58 -9.98 14.89
C VAL A 84 -7.24 -10.10 13.40
N ALA A 85 -7.22 -11.31 12.84
CA ALA A 85 -6.98 -11.53 11.42
C ALA A 85 -8.06 -10.86 10.55
N THR A 86 -9.33 -10.99 10.94
CA THR A 86 -10.46 -10.31 10.31
C THR A 86 -10.30 -8.78 10.40
N ALA A 87 -9.90 -8.25 11.56
CA ALA A 87 -9.65 -6.83 11.75
C ALA A 87 -8.56 -6.30 10.81
N VAL A 88 -7.43 -7.01 10.71
CA VAL A 88 -6.34 -6.65 9.77
C VAL A 88 -6.85 -6.62 8.34
N ALA A 89 -7.58 -7.65 7.93
CA ALA A 89 -8.09 -7.77 6.57
C ALA A 89 -9.08 -6.64 6.24
N LEU A 90 -10.00 -6.33 7.16
CA LEU A 90 -10.97 -5.24 7.03
C LEU A 90 -10.29 -3.87 6.98
N ILE A 91 -9.33 -3.61 7.87
CA ILE A 91 -8.59 -2.34 7.90
C ILE A 91 -7.86 -2.13 6.58
N GLN A 92 -7.26 -3.18 5.98
CA GLN A 92 -6.49 -3.08 4.75
C GLN A 92 -7.33 -3.11 3.46
N PHE A 93 -8.56 -3.64 3.51
CA PHE A 93 -9.46 -3.78 2.36
C PHE A 93 -9.62 -2.52 1.50
N PRO A 94 -9.75 -1.30 2.07
CA PRO A 94 -9.74 -0.04 1.31
C PRO A 94 -8.68 0.06 0.21
N ARG A 95 -7.47 -0.50 0.41
CA ARG A 95 -6.38 -0.43 -0.57
C ARG A 95 -6.68 -1.21 -1.86
N SER A 96 -7.57 -2.20 -1.81
CA SER A 96 -8.04 -2.92 -3.01
C SER A 96 -8.95 -2.05 -3.89
N LEU A 97 -9.55 -0.99 -3.33
CA LEU A 97 -10.46 -0.07 -4.03
C LEU A 97 -9.74 1.12 -4.71
N ARG A 98 -8.41 1.06 -4.80
CA ARG A 98 -7.55 2.11 -5.37
C ARG A 98 -7.91 2.48 -6.81
N VAL A 99 -8.28 1.52 -7.66
CA VAL A 99 -8.76 1.81 -9.02
C VAL A 99 -10.02 2.70 -9.01
N PHE A 100 -10.99 2.42 -8.15
CA PHE A 100 -12.26 3.17 -8.09
C PHE A 100 -12.07 4.58 -7.51
N THR A 101 -11.25 4.71 -6.47
CA THR A 101 -10.92 6.03 -5.91
C THR A 101 -10.10 6.86 -6.91
N GLY A 102 -9.24 6.22 -7.73
CA GLY A 102 -8.56 6.82 -8.87
C GLY A 102 -9.52 7.31 -9.95
N MET A 103 -10.50 6.49 -10.34
CA MET A 103 -11.55 6.87 -11.29
C MET A 103 -12.33 8.09 -10.80
N LEU A 104 -12.65 8.14 -9.51
CA LEU A 104 -13.41 9.24 -8.92
C LEU A 104 -12.65 10.57 -9.04
N THR A 105 -11.36 10.61 -8.69
CA THR A 105 -10.53 11.83 -8.78
C THR A 105 -10.31 12.29 -10.22
N ASP A 106 -10.13 11.36 -11.17
CA ASP A 106 -9.92 11.71 -12.58
C ASP A 106 -11.18 12.25 -13.25
N THR A 107 -12.36 11.73 -12.89
CA THR A 107 -13.62 11.99 -13.63
C THR A 107 -14.51 13.08 -13.02
N VAL A 108 -14.42 13.31 -11.71
CA VAL A 108 -15.31 14.23 -11.00
C VAL A 108 -14.50 15.36 -10.36
N PRO A 109 -14.19 16.45 -11.08
CA PRO A 109 -13.51 17.59 -10.48
C PRO A 109 -14.43 18.31 -9.47
N ILE A 110 -13.88 18.67 -8.31
CA ILE A 110 -14.58 19.42 -7.26
C ILE A 110 -14.03 20.86 -7.28
N PHE A 111 -14.92 21.85 -7.46
CA PHE A 111 -14.54 23.26 -7.66
C PHE A 111 -13.53 23.50 -8.81
N GLY A 112 -13.51 22.62 -9.80
CA GLY A 112 -12.57 22.66 -10.92
C GLY A 112 -11.21 22.00 -10.66
N TYR A 113 -10.99 21.40 -9.50
CA TYR A 113 -9.76 20.66 -9.16
C TYR A 113 -10.03 19.15 -9.14
N ARG A 114 -9.14 18.37 -9.75
CA ARG A 114 -9.17 16.89 -9.77
C ARG A 114 -8.49 16.27 -8.56
N ARG A 115 -7.43 16.86 -7.99
CA ARG A 115 -6.52 16.21 -7.02
C ARG A 115 -6.70 16.74 -5.60
N ARG A 116 -6.43 18.03 -5.38
CA ARG A 116 -6.41 18.67 -4.04
C ARG A 116 -7.68 18.41 -3.21
N PRO A 117 -8.91 18.52 -3.76
CA PRO A 117 -10.12 18.28 -2.96
C PRO A 117 -10.18 16.87 -2.39
N TYR A 118 -9.80 15.85 -3.17
CA TYR A 118 -9.81 14.46 -2.72
C TYR A 118 -8.71 14.18 -1.70
N ILE A 119 -7.54 14.82 -1.85
CA ILE A 119 -6.46 14.79 -0.84
C ILE A 119 -6.98 15.33 0.50
N VAL A 120 -7.63 16.49 0.48
CA VAL A 120 -8.19 17.14 1.68
C VAL A 120 -9.35 16.35 2.28
N ILE A 121 -10.27 15.83 1.48
CA ILE A 121 -11.38 14.99 1.97
C ILE A 121 -10.85 13.72 2.63
N GLY A 122 -9.86 13.06 2.00
CA GLY A 122 -9.23 11.87 2.56
C GLY A 122 -8.55 12.14 3.90
N TRP A 123 -7.72 13.19 3.98
CA TRP A 123 -7.08 13.60 5.23
C TRP A 123 -8.08 14.07 6.30
N GLY A 124 -9.18 14.72 5.92
CA GLY A 124 -10.25 15.11 6.83
C GLY A 124 -10.97 13.90 7.44
N MET A 125 -11.20 12.86 6.64
CA MET A 125 -11.75 11.59 7.12
C MET A 125 -10.78 10.89 8.08
N THR A 126 -9.49 10.80 7.73
CA THR A 126 -8.45 10.24 8.61
C THR A 126 -8.34 11.03 9.91
N PHE A 127 -8.33 12.36 9.84
CA PHE A 127 -8.33 13.23 11.02
C PHE A 127 -9.51 12.92 11.93
N LEU A 128 -10.74 12.90 11.40
CA LEU A 128 -11.94 12.66 12.19
C LEU A 128 -11.90 11.28 12.86
N SER A 129 -11.53 10.23 12.11
CA SER A 129 -11.43 8.87 12.66
C SER A 129 -10.35 8.76 13.74
N CYS A 130 -9.15 9.31 13.52
CA CYS A 130 -8.09 9.32 14.52
C CYS A 130 -8.45 10.18 15.75
N PHE A 131 -9.11 11.31 15.55
CA PHE A 131 -9.59 12.18 16.63
C PHE A 131 -10.63 11.47 17.49
N LEU A 132 -11.59 10.79 16.88
CA LEU A 132 -12.57 9.97 17.61
C LEU A 132 -11.89 8.88 18.42
N MET A 133 -10.91 8.17 17.87
CA MET A 133 -10.13 7.18 18.64
C MET A 133 -9.27 7.81 19.75
N ALA A 134 -8.87 9.07 19.62
CA ALA A 134 -8.14 9.77 20.66
C ALA A 134 -9.03 10.13 21.86
N VAL A 135 -10.29 10.51 21.60
CA VAL A 135 -11.21 10.98 22.66
C VAL A 135 -12.13 9.89 23.21
N LEU A 136 -12.40 8.82 22.45
CA LEU A 136 -13.23 7.71 22.91
C LEU A 136 -12.39 6.79 23.80
N PRO A 137 -12.79 6.54 25.06
CA PRO A 137 -12.02 5.70 25.95
C PRO A 137 -11.97 4.26 25.41
N LEU A 138 -10.77 3.67 25.39
CA LEU A 138 -10.58 2.26 25.07
C LEU A 138 -11.21 1.34 26.12
N GLY A 139 -11.24 1.81 27.38
CA GLY A 139 -11.60 1.01 28.55
C GLY A 139 -10.40 0.31 29.18
N ASP A 140 -10.65 -0.41 30.26
CA ASP A 140 -9.62 -1.14 31.01
C ASP A 140 -9.06 -2.33 30.18
N PRO A 141 -7.84 -2.81 30.47
CA PRO A 141 -7.29 -4.00 29.83
C PRO A 141 -8.12 -5.25 30.19
N TYR A 142 -7.99 -6.31 29.38
CA TYR A 142 -8.70 -7.58 29.63
C TYR A 142 -8.31 -8.20 30.98
N TYR A 143 -7.01 -8.21 31.29
CA TYR A 143 -6.52 -8.60 32.60
C TYR A 143 -6.28 -7.35 33.45
N GLY A 144 -7.08 -7.16 34.49
CA GLY A 144 -6.84 -6.08 35.48
C GLY A 144 -5.57 -6.31 36.30
N ASP A 145 -5.11 -7.55 36.41
CA ASP A 145 -3.83 -7.97 36.99
C ASP A 145 -3.10 -8.85 35.98
N GLN A 146 -1.94 -8.41 35.48
CA GLN A 146 -1.19 -9.18 34.47
C GLN A 146 -0.54 -10.45 35.05
N SER A 147 -0.42 -10.58 36.37
CA SER A 147 0.18 -11.78 36.99
C SER A 147 -0.66 -13.04 36.79
N ILE A 148 -1.95 -12.89 36.49
CA ILE A 148 -2.86 -14.00 36.20
C ILE A 148 -2.95 -14.36 34.71
N ALA A 149 -2.32 -13.58 33.81
CA ALA A 149 -2.44 -13.77 32.37
C ALA A 149 -1.84 -15.10 31.86
N ASP A 150 -0.79 -15.60 32.54
CA ASP A 150 -0.11 -16.85 32.20
C ASP A 150 -0.66 -18.07 32.95
N LEU A 151 -1.65 -17.90 33.85
CA LEU A 151 -2.24 -18.98 34.63
C LEU A 151 -3.43 -19.61 33.89
N ASP A 152 -3.63 -20.92 34.05
CA ASP A 152 -4.82 -21.57 33.51
C ASP A 152 -6.06 -21.01 34.23
N THR A 153 -7.06 -20.58 33.44
CA THR A 153 -8.36 -20.12 33.94
C THR A 153 -9.04 -21.10 34.89
N ALA A 154 -8.77 -22.41 34.76
CA ALA A 154 -9.28 -23.43 35.68
C ALA A 154 -8.62 -23.43 37.07
N GLU A 155 -7.43 -22.83 37.19
CA GLU A 155 -6.65 -22.72 38.43
C GLU A 155 -6.86 -21.39 39.16
N LEU A 156 -7.57 -20.44 38.53
CA LEU A 156 -7.84 -19.12 39.11
C LEU A 156 -8.88 -19.20 40.23
N THR A 157 -8.65 -18.43 41.30
CA THR A 157 -9.65 -18.22 42.34
C THR A 157 -10.85 -17.44 41.79
N ALA A 158 -12.02 -17.58 42.41
CA ALA A 158 -13.22 -16.86 41.99
C ALA A 158 -13.05 -15.32 42.03
N GLU A 159 -12.19 -14.82 42.93
CA GLU A 159 -11.85 -13.41 43.05
C GLU A 159 -10.96 -12.94 41.88
N GLN A 160 -9.95 -13.73 41.50
CA GLN A 160 -9.11 -13.45 40.33
C GLN A 160 -9.91 -13.52 39.04
N LEU A 161 -10.82 -14.49 38.91
CA LEU A 161 -11.69 -14.60 37.74
C LEU A 161 -12.59 -13.37 37.57
N ALA A 162 -13.03 -12.75 38.67
CA ALA A 162 -13.84 -11.54 38.64
C ALA A 162 -13.06 -10.28 38.20
N THR A 163 -11.71 -10.32 38.19
CA THR A 163 -10.87 -9.23 37.67
C THR A 163 -10.69 -9.25 36.15
N ILE A 164 -11.16 -10.31 35.48
CA ILE A 164 -11.06 -10.44 34.02
C ILE A 164 -12.22 -9.72 33.34
N ASP A 165 -11.90 -8.73 32.53
CA ASP A 165 -12.87 -8.00 31.72
C ASP A 165 -13.18 -8.73 30.42
N THR A 166 -14.12 -9.66 30.50
CA THR A 166 -14.60 -10.43 29.35
C THR A 166 -15.27 -9.60 28.24
N ASP A 167 -15.64 -8.34 28.49
CA ASP A 167 -16.22 -7.44 27.47
C ASP A 167 -15.17 -6.61 26.72
N ALA A 168 -13.91 -6.59 27.19
CA ALA A 168 -12.84 -5.84 26.53
C ALA A 168 -12.73 -6.09 25.00
N PRO A 169 -12.82 -7.34 24.48
CA PRO A 169 -12.81 -7.60 23.04
C PRO A 169 -13.91 -6.86 22.25
N ASN A 170 -15.12 -6.72 22.83
CA ASN A 170 -16.25 -6.07 22.17
C ASN A 170 -16.03 -4.57 22.01
N ARG A 171 -15.30 -3.94 22.95
CA ARG A 171 -14.90 -2.53 22.83
C ARG A 171 -13.97 -2.28 21.64
N GLY A 172 -13.13 -3.27 21.31
CA GLY A 172 -12.22 -3.24 20.16
C GLY A 172 -12.92 -3.11 18.80
N ILE A 173 -14.15 -3.62 18.66
CA ILE A 173 -14.91 -3.59 17.39
C ILE A 173 -15.11 -2.16 16.89
N LYS A 174 -15.47 -1.23 17.79
CA LYS A 174 -15.64 0.19 17.43
C LYS A 174 -14.32 0.80 16.93
N MET A 175 -13.21 0.43 17.55
CA MET A 175 -11.88 0.92 17.15
C MET A 175 -11.45 0.36 15.80
N ILE A 176 -11.76 -0.91 15.51
CA ILE A 176 -11.52 -1.52 14.19
C ILE A 176 -12.25 -0.76 13.09
N ILE A 177 -13.53 -0.42 13.30
CA ILE A 177 -14.31 0.34 12.31
C ILE A 177 -13.68 1.73 12.09
N LEU A 178 -13.28 2.42 13.16
CA LEU A 178 -12.62 3.72 13.04
C LEU A 178 -11.25 3.60 12.34
N MET A 179 -10.46 2.57 12.61
CA MET A 179 -9.20 2.30 11.91
C MET A 179 -9.41 2.01 10.42
N MET A 180 -10.48 1.30 10.06
CA MET A 180 -10.87 1.07 8.65
C MET A 180 -11.18 2.41 7.96
N PHE A 181 -11.98 3.29 8.57
CA PHE A 181 -12.26 4.62 8.01
C PHE A 181 -11.01 5.50 7.94
N ALA A 182 -10.12 5.43 8.92
CA ALA A 182 -8.85 6.14 8.89
C ALA A 182 -7.99 5.71 7.69
N ASN A 183 -7.88 4.40 7.43
CA ASN A 183 -7.14 3.87 6.27
C ASN A 183 -7.88 4.10 4.94
N PHE A 184 -9.22 4.14 4.93
CA PHE A 184 -9.97 4.54 3.75
C PHE A 184 -9.74 6.03 3.41
N GLY A 185 -9.67 6.90 4.42
CA GLY A 185 -9.31 8.30 4.26
C GLY A 185 -7.91 8.46 3.65
N THR A 186 -6.90 7.73 4.14
CA THR A 186 -5.55 7.78 3.57
C THR A 186 -5.54 7.24 2.14
N VAL A 187 -6.28 6.17 1.83
CA VAL A 187 -6.44 5.62 0.47
C VAL A 187 -7.03 6.66 -0.51
N LEU A 188 -8.07 7.38 -0.10
CA LEU A 188 -8.68 8.43 -0.92
C LEU A 188 -7.67 9.57 -1.18
N ALA A 189 -6.94 9.99 -0.14
CA ALA A 189 -5.94 11.02 -0.28
C ALA A 189 -4.81 10.60 -1.23
N TYR A 190 -4.38 9.35 -1.11
CA TYR A 190 -3.37 8.73 -1.95
C TYR A 190 -3.74 8.70 -3.43
N SER A 191 -5.02 8.52 -3.76
CA SER A 191 -5.48 8.49 -5.16
C SER A 191 -5.37 9.88 -5.81
N GLY A 192 -5.73 10.94 -5.10
CA GLY A 192 -5.46 12.31 -5.57
C GLY A 192 -3.95 12.60 -5.67
N PHE A 193 -3.18 12.20 -4.66
CA PHE A 193 -1.73 12.40 -4.63
C PHE A 193 -0.99 11.68 -5.77
N ASN A 194 -1.34 10.43 -6.08
CA ASN A 194 -0.68 9.65 -7.13
C ASN A 194 -0.80 10.30 -8.51
N GLY A 195 -1.95 10.94 -8.78
CA GLY A 195 -2.11 11.76 -9.97
C GLY A 195 -1.06 12.85 -10.02
N THR A 196 -1.02 13.73 -9.00
CA THR A 196 -0.03 14.81 -8.88
C THR A 196 1.42 14.29 -8.96
N MET A 197 1.72 13.19 -8.30
CA MET A 197 3.04 12.58 -8.29
C MET A 197 3.48 12.13 -9.69
N ILE A 198 2.58 11.53 -10.47
CA ILE A 198 2.84 11.23 -11.89
C ILE A 198 3.04 12.53 -12.66
N GLU A 199 2.15 13.52 -12.54
CA GLU A 199 2.24 14.75 -13.34
C GLU A 199 3.57 15.49 -13.13
N ILE A 200 4.03 15.59 -11.88
CA ILE A 200 5.30 16.25 -11.53
C ILE A 200 6.49 15.42 -11.99
N SER A 201 6.47 14.10 -11.75
CA SER A 201 7.58 13.24 -12.16
C SER A 201 7.71 13.14 -13.68
N GLN A 202 6.62 13.27 -14.45
CA GLN A 202 6.67 13.31 -15.92
C GLN A 202 7.28 14.60 -16.48
N GLN A 203 7.32 15.68 -15.68
CA GLN A 203 7.99 16.94 -16.03
C GLN A 203 9.52 16.86 -15.82
N GLU A 204 10.00 15.86 -15.08
CA GLU A 204 11.43 15.69 -14.85
C GLU A 204 12.17 15.31 -16.16
N PRO A 205 13.40 15.81 -16.34
CA PRO A 205 14.27 15.38 -17.44
C PRO A 205 14.45 13.86 -17.47
N ALA A 206 14.64 13.28 -18.66
CA ALA A 206 14.66 11.83 -18.82
C ALA A 206 15.66 11.09 -17.90
N HIS A 207 16.81 11.71 -17.60
CA HIS A 207 17.87 11.14 -16.77
C HIS A 207 17.59 11.20 -15.25
N LEU A 208 16.66 12.06 -14.80
CA LEU A 208 16.26 12.18 -13.39
C LEU A 208 14.82 11.72 -13.15
N ARG A 209 14.12 11.25 -14.18
CA ARG A 209 12.70 10.89 -14.07
C ARG A 209 12.46 9.76 -13.06
N GLY A 210 11.64 10.09 -12.07
CA GLY A 210 11.34 9.29 -10.89
C GLY A 210 11.96 9.83 -9.60
N THR A 211 12.69 10.96 -9.64
CA THR A 211 13.32 11.53 -8.44
C THR A 211 12.28 12.02 -7.45
N ALA A 212 11.25 12.75 -7.91
CA ALA A 212 10.15 13.20 -7.07
C ALA A 212 9.38 12.03 -6.41
N MET A 213 9.18 10.92 -7.12
CA MET A 213 8.63 9.68 -6.53
C MET A 213 9.56 9.14 -5.43
N GLY A 214 10.86 9.05 -5.70
CA GLY A 214 11.86 8.59 -4.74
C GLY A 214 11.92 9.45 -3.49
N ASP A 215 11.91 10.79 -3.65
CA ASP A 215 11.88 11.73 -2.53
C ASP A 215 10.62 11.54 -1.66
N CYS A 216 9.46 11.36 -2.29
CA CYS A 216 8.21 11.10 -1.58
C CYS A 216 8.26 9.79 -0.78
N ASP A 217 8.85 8.73 -1.34
CA ASP A 217 9.02 7.45 -0.66
C ASP A 217 10.02 7.55 0.49
N VAL A 218 11.14 8.27 0.32
CA VAL A 218 12.13 8.51 1.38
C VAL A 218 11.47 9.23 2.56
N VAL A 219 10.70 10.28 2.29
CA VAL A 219 9.95 11.00 3.33
C VAL A 219 8.95 10.07 4.01
N PHE A 220 8.17 9.29 3.23
CA PHE A 220 7.23 8.32 3.77
C PHE A 220 7.90 7.34 4.75
N TYR A 221 8.99 6.69 4.33
CA TYR A 221 9.66 5.68 5.14
C TYR A 221 10.35 6.27 6.37
N TRP A 222 10.96 7.45 6.27
CA TRP A 222 11.53 8.13 7.44
C TRP A 222 10.51 8.37 8.53
N PHE A 223 9.36 8.93 8.17
CA PHE A 223 8.29 9.19 9.13
C PHE A 223 7.61 7.91 9.60
N ALA A 224 7.50 6.88 8.74
CA ALA A 224 7.00 5.57 9.13
C ALA A 224 7.90 4.89 10.18
N ILE A 225 9.22 5.01 10.05
CA ILE A 225 10.19 4.50 11.02
C ILE A 225 10.02 5.23 12.37
N VAL A 226 10.02 6.56 12.36
CA VAL A 226 9.83 7.36 13.59
C VAL A 226 8.51 7.00 14.28
N SER A 227 7.44 6.83 13.50
CA SER A 227 6.12 6.45 14.03
C SER A 227 6.07 5.02 14.57
N ALA A 228 6.76 4.07 13.93
CA ALA A 228 6.89 2.70 14.41
C ALA A 228 7.62 2.67 15.75
N PHE A 229 8.73 3.42 15.89
CA PHE A 229 9.46 3.54 17.15
C PHE A 229 8.59 4.17 18.24
N PHE A 230 7.90 5.28 17.94
CA PHE A 230 7.01 5.93 18.90
C PHE A 230 5.88 5.00 19.36
N THR A 231 5.25 4.27 18.44
CA THR A 231 4.18 3.32 18.76
C THR A 231 4.70 2.12 19.55
N GLY A 232 5.82 1.54 19.13
CA GLY A 232 6.41 0.36 19.77
C GLY A 232 6.96 0.63 21.16
N LEU A 233 7.51 1.83 21.43
CA LEU A 233 7.92 2.25 22.77
C LEU A 233 6.72 2.71 23.61
N GLY A 234 5.75 3.40 22.99
CA GLY A 234 4.58 3.95 23.67
C GLY A 234 3.56 2.90 24.11
N LEU A 235 3.51 1.74 23.45
CA LEU A 235 2.65 0.59 23.76
C LEU A 235 3.50 -0.62 24.17
N ASN A 236 4.33 -0.44 25.20
CA ASN A 236 5.22 -1.49 25.72
C ASN A 236 5.08 -1.72 27.24
N SER A 237 3.98 -1.28 27.84
CA SER A 237 3.70 -1.67 29.23
C SER A 237 3.26 -3.13 29.32
N GLU A 238 3.18 -3.67 30.54
CA GLU A 238 2.70 -5.03 30.79
C GLU A 238 1.33 -5.28 30.14
N ASP A 239 0.41 -4.31 30.20
CA ASP A 239 -0.92 -4.39 29.53
C ASP A 239 -0.86 -4.52 28.00
N TYR A 240 0.25 -4.15 27.38
CA TYR A 240 0.47 -4.27 25.93
C TYR A 240 1.40 -5.45 25.60
N GLY A 241 1.71 -6.32 26.57
CA GLY A 241 2.62 -7.46 26.42
C GLY A 241 4.11 -7.09 26.47
N GLY A 242 4.43 -5.92 27.03
CA GLY A 242 5.80 -5.44 27.21
C GLY A 242 6.27 -5.50 28.66
N THR A 243 7.34 -4.76 28.96
CA THR A 243 8.00 -4.79 30.29
C THR A 243 8.13 -3.41 30.93
N PHE A 244 7.60 -2.37 30.29
CA PHE A 244 7.74 -1.01 30.79
C PHE A 244 6.70 -0.73 31.89
N SER A 245 7.11 0.02 32.91
CA SER A 245 6.20 0.50 33.95
C SER A 245 5.31 1.67 33.51
N TRP A 246 5.47 2.14 32.28
CA TRP A 246 4.74 3.27 31.71
C TRP A 246 4.29 2.95 30.29
N SER A 247 3.22 3.61 29.86
CA SER A 247 2.78 3.64 28.47
C SER A 247 2.26 5.04 28.12
N VAL A 248 2.31 5.37 26.83
CA VAL A 248 1.64 6.57 26.30
C VAL A 248 0.13 6.32 26.23
N GLY A 249 -0.26 5.07 25.99
CA GLY A 249 -1.64 4.64 25.84
C GLY A 249 -2.16 4.85 24.42
N PHE A 250 -3.07 3.97 24.00
CA PHE A 250 -3.67 3.97 22.66
C PHE A 250 -4.27 5.33 22.27
N ASN A 251 -5.08 5.92 23.14
CA ASN A 251 -5.75 7.19 22.90
C ASN A 251 -4.79 8.33 22.56
N ALA A 252 -3.70 8.47 23.31
CA ALA A 252 -2.72 9.53 23.08
C ALA A 252 -1.95 9.34 21.77
N ILE A 253 -1.62 8.10 21.42
CA ILE A 253 -1.01 7.76 20.12
C ILE A 253 -1.95 8.11 18.96
N MET A 254 -3.24 7.82 19.11
CA MET A 254 -4.24 8.23 18.11
C MET A 254 -4.41 9.75 18.05
N GLY A 255 -4.23 10.45 19.17
CA GLY A 255 -4.16 11.91 19.24
C GLY A 255 -2.99 12.49 18.42
N VAL A 256 -1.83 11.85 18.44
CA VAL A 256 -0.69 12.23 17.58
C VAL A 256 -1.05 12.05 16.11
N CYS A 257 -1.63 10.92 15.72
CA CYS A 257 -2.10 10.69 14.36
C CYS A 257 -3.14 11.74 13.91
N ALA A 258 -4.07 12.11 14.80
CA ALA A 258 -5.06 13.14 14.53
C ALA A 258 -4.39 14.52 14.33
N GLY A 259 -3.51 14.93 15.26
CA GLY A 259 -2.78 16.19 15.15
C GLY A 259 -1.98 16.29 13.87
N MET A 260 -1.26 15.23 13.49
CA MET A 260 -0.50 15.19 12.25
C MET A 260 -1.40 15.24 11.01
N SER A 261 -2.50 14.49 11.01
CA SER A 261 -3.49 14.54 9.91
C SER A 261 -4.05 15.95 9.71
N LEU A 262 -4.29 16.69 10.80
CA LEU A 262 -4.76 18.07 10.78
C LEU A 262 -3.70 19.02 10.19
N VAL A 263 -2.42 18.85 10.57
CA VAL A 263 -1.31 19.65 10.05
C VAL A 263 -1.11 19.44 8.55
N VAL A 264 -1.32 18.24 8.03
CA VAL A 264 -1.12 17.91 6.60
C VAL A 264 -2.15 18.59 5.68
N LEU A 265 -3.36 18.86 6.17
CA LEU A 265 -4.46 19.47 5.39
C LEU A 265 -4.08 20.80 4.71
N PRO A 266 -3.60 21.84 5.43
CA PRO A 266 -3.25 23.12 4.81
C PRO A 266 -2.10 22.97 3.79
N PHE A 267 -1.09 22.14 4.07
CA PHE A 267 -0.01 21.90 3.12
C PHE A 267 -0.52 21.23 1.84
N CYS A 268 -1.42 20.24 1.95
CA CYS A 268 -2.02 19.61 0.77
C CYS A 268 -2.85 20.58 -0.09
N TRP A 269 -3.54 21.54 0.54
CA TRP A 269 -4.37 22.50 -0.19
C TRP A 269 -3.56 23.62 -0.86
N PHE A 270 -2.57 24.16 -0.15
CA PHE A 270 -1.81 25.33 -0.60
C PHE A 270 -0.49 25.01 -1.30
N CYS A 271 0.12 23.86 -1.02
CA CYS A 271 1.49 23.50 -1.44
C CYS A 271 1.53 22.26 -2.34
N ILE A 272 0.49 22.01 -3.14
CA ILE A 272 0.49 20.97 -4.19
C ILE A 272 0.17 21.65 -5.50
N GLN A 273 1.06 21.69 -6.49
CA GLN A 273 0.74 22.30 -7.79
C GLN A 273 -0.44 21.58 -8.46
N GLU A 274 -1.50 22.32 -8.77
CA GLU A 274 -2.63 21.82 -9.55
C GLU A 274 -3.30 22.96 -10.30
N GLU A 275 -3.52 22.76 -11.59
CA GLU A 275 -4.28 23.68 -12.44
C GLU A 275 -5.77 23.34 -12.41
N ARG A 276 -6.61 24.36 -12.54
CA ARG A 276 -8.05 24.14 -12.71
C ARG A 276 -8.32 23.51 -14.06
N VAL A 277 -9.14 22.48 -14.04
CA VAL A 277 -9.60 21.81 -15.25
C VAL A 277 -10.63 22.68 -15.96
N THR A 278 -10.30 23.10 -17.18
CA THR A 278 -11.17 23.92 -18.04
C THR A 278 -12.00 23.12 -19.02
N SER A 279 -11.68 21.84 -19.22
CA SER A 279 -12.35 20.93 -20.16
C SER A 279 -12.51 19.55 -19.55
N GLY A 280 -13.63 18.87 -19.86
CA GLY A 280 -13.83 17.48 -19.43
C GLY A 280 -12.77 16.53 -19.99
N PRO A 281 -12.69 15.29 -19.46
CA PRO A 281 -11.74 14.30 -19.94
C PRO A 281 -11.97 13.98 -21.42
N SER A 282 -10.88 13.68 -22.15
CA SER A 282 -10.90 13.39 -23.58
C SER A 282 -11.80 12.21 -23.97
N LYS A 283 -12.05 11.28 -23.04
CA LYS A 283 -12.94 10.13 -23.19
C LYS A 283 -13.53 9.67 -21.86
N SER A 284 -14.42 8.68 -21.92
CA SER A 284 -14.91 8.00 -20.71
C SER A 284 -13.81 7.15 -20.07
N VAL A 285 -13.77 7.15 -18.73
CA VAL A 285 -12.84 6.32 -17.95
C VAL A 285 -12.99 4.82 -18.24
N PHE A 286 -14.20 4.36 -18.57
CA PHE A 286 -14.45 2.96 -18.92
C PHE A 286 -13.85 2.61 -20.29
N THR A 287 -13.92 3.54 -21.24
CA THR A 287 -13.26 3.40 -22.54
C THR A 287 -11.75 3.38 -22.37
N PHE A 288 -11.21 4.29 -21.56
CA PHE A 288 -9.78 4.31 -21.22
C PHE A 288 -9.34 2.97 -20.60
N LEU A 289 -10.01 2.48 -19.56
CA LEU A 289 -9.67 1.20 -18.93
C LEU A 289 -9.75 0.02 -19.92
N TYR A 290 -10.79 -0.03 -20.75
CA TYR A 290 -10.97 -1.07 -21.75
C TYR A 290 -9.84 -1.06 -22.79
N GLU A 291 -9.42 0.11 -23.26
CA GLU A 291 -8.31 0.24 -24.22
C GLU A 291 -6.95 -0.02 -23.55
N LEU A 292 -6.76 0.45 -22.32
CA LEU A 292 -5.53 0.36 -21.56
C LEU A 292 -5.17 -1.11 -21.29
N VAL A 293 -6.10 -1.90 -20.76
CA VAL A 293 -5.85 -3.33 -20.45
C VAL A 293 -5.63 -4.19 -21.69
N GLN A 294 -5.99 -3.72 -22.88
CA GLN A 294 -5.68 -4.42 -24.13
C GLN A 294 -4.23 -4.21 -24.58
N ARG A 295 -3.53 -3.18 -24.08
CA ARG A 295 -2.13 -2.92 -24.44
C ARG A 295 -1.24 -4.05 -23.91
N LYS A 296 -0.38 -4.59 -24.78
CA LYS A 296 0.56 -5.69 -24.47
C LYS A 296 1.31 -5.50 -23.16
N THR A 297 1.77 -4.29 -22.91
CA THR A 297 2.55 -3.97 -21.73
C THR A 297 1.72 -3.98 -20.45
N ILE A 298 0.45 -3.57 -20.52
CA ILE A 298 -0.41 -3.40 -19.35
C ILE A 298 -0.93 -4.74 -18.84
N TYR A 299 -1.51 -5.59 -19.68
CA TYR A 299 -1.99 -6.89 -19.18
C TYR A 299 -0.82 -7.77 -18.70
N ARG A 300 0.37 -7.67 -19.30
CA ARG A 300 1.58 -8.36 -18.83
C ARG A 300 2.00 -7.85 -17.45
N TYR A 301 1.99 -6.52 -17.24
CA TYR A 301 2.28 -5.92 -15.94
C TYR A 301 1.26 -6.32 -14.88
N ILE A 302 -0.04 -6.28 -15.19
CA ILE A 302 -1.12 -6.67 -14.28
C ILE A 302 -0.99 -8.15 -13.90
N ALA A 303 -0.77 -9.02 -14.89
CA ALA A 303 -0.53 -10.44 -14.64
C ALA A 303 0.70 -10.66 -13.75
N PHE A 304 1.81 -9.97 -14.03
CA PHE A 304 2.98 -9.99 -13.15
C PHE A 304 2.62 -9.56 -11.72
N ARG A 305 2.05 -8.36 -11.53
CA ARG A 305 1.72 -7.84 -10.19
C ARG A 305 0.77 -8.75 -9.42
N PHE A 306 -0.20 -9.36 -10.09
CA PHE A 306 -1.14 -10.29 -9.46
C PHE A 306 -0.45 -11.61 -9.09
N PHE A 307 0.09 -12.36 -10.06
CA PHE A 307 0.64 -13.69 -9.81
C PHE A 307 1.92 -13.66 -8.97
N TYR A 308 2.80 -12.70 -9.21
CA TYR A 308 3.98 -12.51 -8.37
C TYR A 308 3.56 -12.26 -6.92
N ASN A 309 2.56 -11.41 -6.68
CA ASN A 309 2.14 -11.10 -5.32
C ASN A 309 1.42 -12.28 -4.65
N VAL A 310 0.56 -13.01 -5.36
CA VAL A 310 -0.08 -14.23 -4.83
C VAL A 310 0.97 -15.24 -4.40
N LEU A 311 1.95 -15.54 -5.26
CA LEU A 311 2.96 -16.55 -4.96
C LEU A 311 3.96 -16.07 -3.92
N ALA A 312 4.49 -14.85 -4.03
CA ALA A 312 5.51 -14.33 -3.12
C ALA A 312 4.99 -14.02 -1.71
N MET A 313 3.67 -13.93 -1.51
CA MET A 313 3.06 -13.73 -0.19
C MET A 313 2.59 -15.02 0.48
N ILE A 314 2.85 -16.19 -0.13
CA ILE A 314 2.65 -17.46 0.57
C ILE A 314 3.66 -17.54 1.72
N SER A 315 3.13 -17.83 2.90
CA SER A 315 3.88 -17.85 4.15
C SER A 315 3.47 -19.09 4.96
N VAL A 316 3.84 -19.13 6.23
CA VAL A 316 3.44 -20.17 7.19
C VAL A 316 2.71 -19.50 8.36
N THR A 317 1.56 -20.03 8.73
CA THR A 317 0.69 -19.53 9.82
C THR A 317 1.39 -19.49 11.18
N SER A 318 2.28 -20.44 11.43
CA SER A 318 3.11 -20.52 12.64
C SER A 318 4.20 -19.46 12.72
N ALA A 319 4.45 -18.66 11.66
CA ALA A 319 5.51 -17.66 11.64
C ALA A 319 5.43 -16.69 12.83
N SER A 320 4.22 -16.22 13.17
CA SER A 320 4.01 -15.31 14.29
C SER A 320 4.35 -15.92 15.66
N ALA A 321 4.16 -17.23 15.84
CA ALA A 321 4.45 -17.94 17.09
C ALA A 321 5.95 -18.31 17.22
N ILE A 322 6.58 -18.72 16.13
CA ILE A 322 8.00 -19.13 16.09
C ILE A 322 8.93 -17.92 16.20
N GLN A 323 8.53 -16.78 15.64
CA GLN A 323 9.37 -15.58 15.67
C GLN A 323 9.57 -15.05 17.11
N SER A 324 8.92 -15.56 18.15
CA SER A 324 9.13 -15.17 19.56
C SER A 324 10.60 -15.21 20.07
N THR A 325 11.53 -15.82 19.32
CA THR A 325 12.98 -15.68 19.58
C THR A 325 13.52 -14.36 19.00
N GLN A 326 13.94 -13.45 19.88
CA GLN A 326 14.27 -12.03 19.64
C GLN A 326 15.19 -11.72 18.43
N TRP A 327 16.15 -12.61 18.10
CA TRP A 327 17.10 -12.41 17.00
C TRP A 327 16.57 -12.85 15.63
N PHE A 328 15.73 -13.89 15.58
CA PHE A 328 15.09 -14.36 14.35
C PHE A 328 13.89 -13.46 13.97
N TRP A 329 13.21 -12.90 14.98
CA TRP A 329 12.10 -11.93 14.83
C TRP A 329 12.51 -10.66 14.07
N LEU A 330 13.73 -10.15 14.29
CA LEU A 330 14.18 -8.91 13.64
C LEU A 330 14.81 -9.16 12.27
N GLY A 331 15.67 -10.18 12.13
CA GLY A 331 16.49 -10.34 10.92
C GLY A 331 15.69 -10.65 9.65
N VAL A 332 14.88 -11.71 9.68
CA VAL A 332 14.19 -12.22 8.47
C VAL A 332 13.13 -11.24 7.96
N PRO A 333 12.19 -10.74 8.78
CA PRO A 333 11.16 -9.82 8.30
C PRO A 333 11.73 -8.48 7.79
N LEU A 334 12.85 -8.00 8.35
CA LEU A 334 13.53 -6.80 7.87
C LEU A 334 14.18 -7.02 6.50
N LEU A 335 14.84 -8.16 6.30
CA LEU A 335 15.43 -8.51 5.01
C LEU A 335 14.37 -8.63 3.91
N GLU A 336 13.17 -9.11 4.23
CA GLU A 336 12.03 -9.21 3.31
C GLU A 336 11.44 -7.84 2.93
N LYS A 337 11.60 -6.79 3.76
CA LYS A 337 11.11 -5.44 3.41
C LYS A 337 11.86 -4.82 2.25
N ILE A 338 13.14 -5.13 2.08
CA ILE A 338 13.97 -4.60 0.98
C ILE A 338 13.40 -5.00 -0.40
N PRO A 339 13.21 -6.29 -0.73
CA PRO A 339 12.65 -6.69 -2.01
C PRO A 339 11.19 -6.24 -2.19
N TYR A 340 10.41 -6.16 -1.10
CA TYR A 340 9.06 -5.60 -1.15
C TYR A 340 9.07 -4.13 -1.60
N ALA A 341 9.89 -3.29 -0.95
CA ALA A 341 10.02 -1.88 -1.29
C ALA A 341 10.58 -1.69 -2.71
N ALA A 342 11.56 -2.49 -3.11
CA ALA A 342 12.12 -2.45 -4.46
C ALA A 342 11.08 -2.79 -5.54
N THR A 343 10.28 -3.84 -5.33
CA THR A 343 9.22 -4.24 -6.28
C THR A 343 8.14 -3.16 -6.39
N ASP A 344 7.78 -2.55 -5.26
CA ASP A 344 6.74 -1.52 -5.25
C ASP A 344 7.21 -0.26 -5.99
N PHE A 345 8.43 0.21 -5.68
CA PHE A 345 9.05 1.37 -6.33
C PHE A 345 9.26 1.15 -7.83
N VAL A 346 9.78 -0.02 -8.24
CA VAL A 346 9.98 -0.34 -9.67
C VAL A 346 8.67 -0.30 -10.44
N GLY A 347 7.57 -0.82 -9.88
CA GLY A 347 6.30 -0.72 -10.60
C GLY A 347 5.63 0.66 -10.51
N ALA A 348 5.96 1.49 -9.51
CA ALA A 348 5.59 2.92 -9.53
C ALA A 348 6.31 3.64 -10.69
N LEU A 349 7.61 3.40 -10.88
CA LEU A 349 8.39 3.91 -12.01
C LEU A 349 7.87 3.37 -13.36
N PHE A 350 7.39 2.13 -13.41
CA PHE A 350 6.75 1.61 -14.62
C PHE A 350 5.48 2.42 -14.95
N MET A 351 4.62 2.67 -13.96
CA MET A 351 3.38 3.43 -14.18
C MET A 351 3.64 4.88 -14.56
N LEU A 352 4.72 5.46 -14.06
CA LEU A 352 5.18 6.80 -14.45
C LEU A 352 5.45 6.93 -15.95
N GLU A 353 5.97 5.88 -16.59
CA GLU A 353 6.33 5.88 -18.01
C GLU A 353 5.14 5.49 -18.92
N VAL A 354 3.97 5.18 -18.34
CA VAL A 354 2.78 4.83 -19.09
C VAL A 354 1.96 6.07 -19.42
N ASP A 355 1.59 6.21 -20.70
CA ASP A 355 0.67 7.25 -21.15
C ASP A 355 -0.73 7.01 -20.57
N SER A 356 -1.16 7.97 -19.75
CA SER A 356 -2.37 7.93 -18.93
C SER A 356 -3.56 8.66 -19.56
N GLU A 357 -3.38 9.44 -20.64
CA GLU A 357 -4.49 10.15 -21.33
C GLU A 357 -5.49 10.84 -20.39
N ASP A 358 -5.01 11.63 -19.42
CA ASP A 358 -5.76 12.32 -18.35
C ASP A 358 -6.24 11.47 -17.15
N PHE A 359 -5.89 10.19 -17.11
CA PHE A 359 -6.32 9.22 -16.08
C PHE A 359 -5.16 8.71 -15.21
N GLU A 360 -4.29 9.60 -14.73
CA GLU A 360 -3.08 9.24 -13.97
C GLU A 360 -3.40 8.46 -12.69
N ALA A 361 -4.42 8.92 -11.96
CA ALA A 361 -4.80 8.32 -10.68
C ALA A 361 -5.46 6.95 -10.88
N THR A 362 -6.30 6.80 -11.91
CA THR A 362 -6.91 5.53 -12.30
C THR A 362 -5.85 4.51 -12.72
N LEU A 363 -4.89 4.92 -13.55
CA LEU A 363 -3.79 4.08 -14.00
C LEU A 363 -2.97 3.53 -12.82
N PHE A 364 -2.52 4.41 -11.92
CA PHE A 364 -1.79 3.99 -10.73
C PHE A 364 -2.68 3.17 -9.80
N GLY A 365 -3.95 3.56 -9.66
CA GLY A 365 -4.94 2.84 -8.86
C GLY A 365 -5.14 1.40 -9.32
N LEU A 366 -5.21 1.17 -10.64
CA LEU A 366 -5.28 -0.16 -11.25
C LEU A 366 -4.03 -0.99 -10.94
N ALA A 367 -2.85 -0.36 -10.99
CA ALA A 367 -1.59 -1.01 -10.63
C ALA A 367 -1.60 -1.51 -9.18
N VAL A 368 -2.04 -0.68 -8.24
CA VAL A 368 -2.11 -1.04 -6.82
C VAL A 368 -3.22 -2.07 -6.56
N THR A 369 -4.41 -1.89 -7.16
CA THR A 369 -5.51 -2.84 -7.02
C THR A 369 -5.11 -4.23 -7.51
N SER A 370 -4.44 -4.34 -8.67
CA SER A 370 -4.03 -5.64 -9.22
C SER A 370 -3.06 -6.43 -8.33
N GLN A 371 -2.27 -5.75 -7.50
CA GLN A 371 -1.47 -6.40 -6.46
C GLN A 371 -2.32 -6.75 -5.23
N ARG A 372 -3.08 -5.80 -4.67
CA ARG A 372 -3.75 -5.95 -3.37
C ARG A 372 -4.82 -7.04 -3.36
N VAL A 373 -5.49 -7.27 -4.49
CA VAL A 373 -6.50 -8.33 -4.62
C VAL A 373 -5.90 -9.74 -4.64
N GLY A 374 -4.59 -9.88 -4.78
CA GLY A 374 -3.88 -11.16 -4.69
C GLY A 374 -3.69 -11.66 -3.24
N ILE A 375 -3.71 -10.76 -2.25
CA ILE A 375 -3.40 -11.10 -0.84
C ILE A 375 -4.34 -12.18 -0.29
N PRO A 376 -5.68 -12.12 -0.46
CA PRO A 376 -6.57 -13.16 0.06
C PRO A 376 -6.31 -14.54 -0.57
N PHE A 377 -5.89 -14.60 -1.84
CA PHE A 377 -5.53 -15.85 -2.49
C PHE A 377 -4.29 -16.47 -1.84
N ALA A 378 -3.26 -15.66 -1.56
CA ALA A 378 -2.05 -16.11 -0.86
C ALA A 378 -2.40 -16.67 0.53
N THR A 379 -3.28 -15.98 1.27
CA THR A 379 -3.75 -16.43 2.59
C THR A 379 -4.48 -17.77 2.53
N VAL A 380 -5.42 -17.93 1.59
CA VAL A 380 -6.16 -19.19 1.42
C VAL A 380 -5.22 -20.33 1.03
N ILE A 381 -4.28 -20.10 0.10
CA ILE A 381 -3.29 -21.11 -0.30
C ILE A 381 -2.42 -21.50 0.89
N THR A 382 -1.88 -20.52 1.61
CA THR A 382 -1.07 -20.72 2.83
C THR A 382 -1.82 -21.62 3.81
N LYS A 383 -3.04 -21.25 4.20
CA LYS A 383 -3.84 -22.03 5.16
C LYS A 383 -4.24 -23.41 4.63
N SER A 384 -4.48 -23.54 3.33
CA SER A 384 -4.83 -24.83 2.73
C SER A 384 -3.65 -25.80 2.77
N VAL A 385 -2.43 -25.30 2.54
CA VAL A 385 -1.21 -26.10 2.65
C VAL A 385 -0.90 -26.41 4.10
N ASP A 386 -0.96 -25.40 4.97
CA ASP A 386 -0.66 -25.51 6.39
C ASP A 386 -1.59 -26.47 7.13
N GLY A 387 -2.85 -26.59 6.71
CA GLY A 387 -3.82 -27.52 7.29
C GLY A 387 -3.48 -29.01 7.10
N TYR A 388 -2.40 -29.35 6.40
CA TYR A 388 -1.83 -30.70 6.32
C TYR A 388 -0.70 -30.96 7.32
N PHE A 389 -0.29 -29.96 8.11
CA PHE A 389 0.84 -30.02 9.03
C PHE A 389 0.39 -29.70 10.46
N ASP A 390 1.02 -30.34 11.45
CA ASP A 390 0.78 -30.09 12.88
C ASP A 390 1.53 -28.83 13.35
N ILE A 391 1.12 -27.66 12.85
CA ILE A 391 1.83 -26.38 13.04
C ILE A 391 0.96 -25.29 13.69
N GLU A 392 -0.18 -25.66 14.25
CA GLU A 392 -0.99 -24.74 15.04
C GLU A 392 -0.36 -24.48 16.43
N ARG A 393 -0.82 -23.43 17.12
CA ARG A 393 -0.24 -22.98 18.40
C ARG A 393 -0.17 -24.10 19.45
N GLU A 394 -1.19 -24.96 19.51
CA GLU A 394 -1.24 -26.10 20.43
C GLU A 394 -0.08 -27.09 20.24
N TYR A 395 0.34 -27.31 18.99
CA TYR A 395 1.46 -28.18 18.65
C TYR A 395 2.80 -27.47 18.85
N ILE A 396 2.91 -26.19 18.47
CA ILE A 396 4.14 -25.41 18.66
C ILE A 396 4.55 -25.34 20.13
N GLN A 397 3.58 -25.27 21.05
CA GLN A 397 3.84 -25.24 22.50
C GLN A 397 4.50 -26.53 23.01
N GLN A 398 4.34 -27.65 22.33
CA GLN A 398 4.97 -28.92 22.71
C GLN A 398 6.47 -28.95 22.40
N ASP A 399 6.93 -28.09 21.48
CA ASP A 399 8.33 -27.89 21.05
C ASP A 399 9.11 -29.21 20.81
N ASP A 400 8.46 -30.21 20.22
CA ASP A 400 9.07 -31.49 19.93
C ASP A 400 9.75 -31.53 18.54
N HIS A 401 10.48 -32.62 18.28
CA HIS A 401 11.18 -32.79 16.99
C HIS A 401 10.21 -32.96 15.81
N HIS A 402 9.03 -33.54 16.04
CA HIS A 402 8.02 -33.75 14.99
C HIS A 402 7.50 -32.40 14.50
N VAL A 403 7.03 -31.55 15.41
CA VAL A 403 6.52 -30.22 15.13
C VAL A 403 7.57 -29.35 14.44
N ARG A 404 8.83 -29.36 14.92
CA ARG A 404 9.93 -28.65 14.25
C ARG A 404 10.14 -29.14 12.81
N SER A 405 9.99 -30.43 12.56
CA SER A 405 10.09 -31.01 11.21
C SER A 405 8.90 -30.60 10.33
N GLN A 406 7.67 -30.65 10.86
CA GLN A 406 6.44 -30.21 10.18
C GLN A 406 6.53 -28.73 9.76
N VAL A 407 6.95 -27.86 10.69
CA VAL A 407 7.22 -26.44 10.42
C VAL A 407 8.25 -26.28 9.31
N THR A 408 9.35 -27.04 9.37
CA THR A 408 10.42 -26.97 8.35
C THR A 408 9.88 -27.34 6.97
N TYR A 409 9.07 -28.40 6.85
CA TYR A 409 8.47 -28.78 5.58
C TYR A 409 7.51 -27.70 5.04
N ALA A 410 6.69 -27.10 5.91
CA ALA A 410 5.80 -26.00 5.51
C ALA A 410 6.59 -24.81 4.95
N TYR A 411 7.68 -24.40 5.61
CA TYR A 411 8.56 -23.33 5.11
C TYR A 411 9.25 -23.70 3.80
N LEU A 412 9.72 -24.94 3.64
CA LEU A 412 10.33 -25.39 2.38
C LEU A 412 9.35 -25.31 1.22
N ILE A 413 8.09 -25.69 1.43
CA ILE A 413 7.03 -25.57 0.43
C ILE A 413 6.76 -24.10 0.11
N ALA A 414 6.56 -23.26 1.14
CA ALA A 414 6.32 -21.83 0.95
C ALA A 414 7.45 -21.17 0.15
N TYR A 415 8.71 -21.39 0.53
CA TYR A 415 9.86 -20.82 -0.18
C TYR A 415 10.03 -21.38 -1.60
N ALA A 416 9.73 -22.67 -1.83
CA ALA A 416 9.74 -23.23 -3.18
C ALA A 416 8.71 -22.54 -4.08
N VAL A 417 7.50 -22.28 -3.57
CA VAL A 417 6.47 -21.54 -4.30
C VAL A 417 6.84 -20.06 -4.48
N ASN A 418 7.44 -19.42 -3.48
CA ASN A 418 7.91 -18.04 -3.58
C ASN A 418 8.97 -17.90 -4.70
N LEU A 419 9.85 -18.89 -4.89
CA LEU A 419 10.81 -18.90 -6.00
C LEU A 419 10.13 -19.00 -7.38
N LEU A 420 8.99 -19.69 -7.49
CA LEU A 420 8.21 -19.74 -8.73
C LEU A 420 7.65 -18.37 -9.12
N ALA A 421 7.47 -17.44 -8.17
CA ALA A 421 7.03 -16.07 -8.45
C ALA A 421 7.97 -15.35 -9.42
N ILE A 422 9.28 -15.68 -9.41
CA ILE A 422 10.30 -15.06 -10.27
C ILE A 422 10.01 -15.29 -11.76
N VAL A 423 9.36 -16.40 -12.13
CA VAL A 423 9.00 -16.70 -13.53
C VAL A 423 8.17 -15.56 -14.15
N PHE A 424 7.33 -14.91 -13.35
CA PHE A 424 6.47 -13.83 -13.83
C PHE A 424 7.24 -12.54 -14.16
N VAL A 425 8.49 -12.38 -13.71
CA VAL A 425 9.35 -11.24 -14.07
C VAL A 425 9.58 -11.16 -15.59
N VAL A 426 9.53 -12.30 -16.30
CA VAL A 426 9.63 -12.38 -17.77
C VAL A 426 8.49 -11.63 -18.49
N LEU A 427 7.40 -11.31 -17.79
CA LEU A 427 6.32 -10.49 -18.34
C LEU A 427 6.67 -9.01 -18.40
N LEU A 428 7.60 -8.53 -17.56
CA LEU A 428 8.01 -7.14 -17.53
C LEU A 428 8.98 -6.80 -18.69
N PRO A 429 8.96 -5.56 -19.18
CA PRO A 429 10.01 -5.07 -20.07
C PRO A 429 11.33 -4.97 -19.31
N ARG A 430 12.46 -5.15 -20.01
CA ARG A 430 13.80 -5.15 -19.41
C ARG A 430 14.23 -3.76 -18.97
N GLN A 431 13.86 -2.73 -19.73
CA GLN A 431 14.25 -1.33 -19.48
C GLN A 431 13.19 -0.34 -19.98
N LYS A 432 13.32 0.92 -19.55
CA LYS A 432 12.46 2.06 -19.95
C LYS A 432 12.36 2.20 -21.48
N GLU A 433 13.46 2.01 -22.20
CA GLU A 433 13.46 2.15 -23.65
C GLU A 433 12.62 1.07 -24.35
N GLU A 434 12.66 -0.18 -23.86
CA GLU A 434 11.82 -1.26 -24.37
C GLU A 434 10.34 -0.98 -24.11
N LEU A 435 10.01 -0.42 -22.93
CA LEU A 435 8.66 0.01 -22.60
C LEU A 435 8.15 1.07 -23.60
N HIS A 436 8.95 2.10 -23.88
CA HIS A 436 8.59 3.15 -24.85
C HIS A 436 8.48 2.60 -26.28
N ARG A 437 9.32 1.64 -26.68
CA ARG A 437 9.19 0.94 -27.97
C ARG A 437 7.86 0.17 -28.04
N MET A 438 7.53 -0.62 -27.02
CA MET A 438 6.27 -1.37 -26.96
C MET A 438 5.02 -0.45 -26.98
N GLN A 439 5.12 0.74 -26.41
CA GLN A 439 4.05 1.74 -26.46
C GLN A 439 3.89 2.34 -27.86
N ARG A 440 4.99 2.66 -28.55
CA ARG A 440 4.98 3.13 -29.95
C ARG A 440 4.45 2.10 -30.92
N ASP A 441 4.80 0.83 -30.73
CA ASP A 441 4.27 -0.28 -31.53
C ASP A 441 2.75 -0.44 -31.37
N GLY A 442 2.20 0.03 -30.24
CA GLY A 442 0.75 0.05 -30.00
C GLY A 442 0.09 -1.33 -30.02
N ALA A 443 0.85 -2.40 -29.77
CA ALA A 443 0.34 -3.77 -29.85
C ALA A 443 -0.80 -4.01 -28.85
N LYS A 444 -1.98 -4.35 -29.38
CA LYS A 444 -3.20 -4.61 -28.61
C LYS A 444 -3.64 -6.07 -28.76
N ASN A 445 -4.19 -6.64 -27.69
CA ASN A 445 -4.81 -7.96 -27.71
C ASN A 445 -6.11 -7.93 -26.88
N THR A 446 -7.25 -7.96 -27.56
CA THR A 446 -8.57 -7.87 -26.92
C THR A 446 -8.88 -9.09 -26.06
N ILE A 447 -8.46 -10.28 -26.45
CA ILE A 447 -8.71 -11.52 -25.70
C ILE A 447 -8.00 -11.45 -24.34
N MET A 448 -6.71 -11.08 -24.35
CA MET A 448 -5.92 -10.92 -23.13
C MET A 448 -6.45 -9.79 -22.25
N GLY A 449 -6.89 -8.68 -22.86
CA GLY A 449 -7.51 -7.57 -22.12
C GLY A 449 -8.80 -7.99 -21.41
N VAL A 450 -9.71 -8.68 -22.11
CA VAL A 450 -10.96 -9.19 -21.50
C VAL A 450 -10.67 -10.21 -20.40
N ALA A 451 -9.75 -11.15 -20.64
CA ALA A 451 -9.34 -12.11 -19.61
C ALA A 451 -8.80 -11.41 -18.35
N THR A 452 -8.00 -10.35 -18.52
CA THR A 452 -7.46 -9.55 -17.42
C THR A 452 -8.57 -8.86 -16.62
N ILE A 453 -9.53 -8.24 -17.30
CA ILE A 453 -10.69 -7.63 -16.63
C ILE A 453 -11.47 -8.69 -15.84
N CYS A 454 -11.78 -9.84 -16.45
CA CYS A 454 -12.53 -10.92 -15.80
C CYS A 454 -11.81 -11.42 -14.54
N VAL A 455 -10.49 -11.63 -14.62
CA VAL A 455 -9.68 -12.05 -13.46
C VAL A 455 -9.69 -11.00 -12.35
N LEU A 456 -9.53 -9.72 -12.69
CA LEU A 456 -9.54 -8.65 -11.68
C LEU A 456 -10.91 -8.47 -11.03
N ILE A 457 -12.00 -8.53 -11.80
CA ILE A 457 -13.37 -8.46 -11.25
C ILE A 457 -13.63 -9.66 -10.34
N PHE A 458 -13.26 -10.87 -10.77
CA PHE A 458 -13.38 -12.06 -9.94
C PHE A 458 -12.54 -11.94 -8.67
N ALA A 459 -11.29 -11.49 -8.77
CA ALA A 459 -10.40 -11.32 -7.62
C ALA A 459 -10.91 -10.26 -6.64
N LEU A 460 -11.49 -9.15 -7.13
CA LEU A 460 -12.14 -8.14 -6.30
C LEU A 460 -13.37 -8.70 -5.59
N ALA A 461 -14.25 -9.39 -6.32
CA ALA A 461 -15.45 -10.00 -5.75
C ALA A 461 -15.09 -11.08 -4.72
N TRP A 462 -14.09 -11.90 -5.01
CA TRP A 462 -13.54 -12.89 -4.09
C TRP A 462 -12.92 -12.25 -2.85
N SER A 463 -12.12 -11.20 -3.02
CA SER A 463 -11.54 -10.45 -1.90
C SER A 463 -12.62 -9.86 -1.01
N LEU A 464 -13.66 -9.26 -1.59
CA LEU A 464 -14.78 -8.73 -0.82
C LEU A 464 -15.54 -9.85 -0.11
N MET A 465 -15.85 -10.94 -0.81
CA MET A 465 -16.56 -12.10 -0.25
C MET A 465 -15.79 -12.71 0.93
N THR A 466 -14.50 -12.99 0.77
CA THR A 466 -13.67 -13.59 1.82
C THR A 466 -13.54 -12.68 3.04
N ASN A 467 -13.38 -11.37 2.84
CA ASN A 467 -13.43 -10.40 3.94
C ASN A 467 -14.79 -10.41 4.64
N ILE A 468 -15.92 -10.44 3.91
CA ILE A 468 -17.26 -10.48 4.51
C ILE A 468 -17.48 -11.78 5.29
N LEU A 469 -17.10 -12.94 4.74
CA LEU A 469 -17.25 -14.23 5.43
C LEU A 469 -16.41 -14.28 6.72
N SER A 470 -15.24 -13.64 6.72
CA SER A 470 -14.40 -13.55 7.93
C SER A 470 -15.03 -12.71 9.06
N LEU A 471 -16.06 -11.89 8.77
CA LEU A 471 -16.75 -11.06 9.76
C LEU A 471 -17.83 -11.81 10.56
N PHE A 472 -18.35 -12.92 10.06
CA PHE A 472 -19.42 -13.65 10.74
C PHE A 472 -18.86 -14.91 11.39
N ASP A 473 -19.15 -15.11 12.68
CA ASP A 473 -18.68 -16.28 13.43
C ASP A 473 -19.04 -17.59 12.72
N SER A 474 -20.24 -17.67 12.15
CA SER A 474 -20.74 -18.85 11.43
C SER A 474 -20.01 -19.18 10.13
N THR A 475 -19.30 -18.22 9.53
CA THR A 475 -18.61 -18.43 8.24
C THR A 475 -17.10 -18.19 8.31
N SER A 476 -16.60 -17.63 9.41
CA SER A 476 -15.17 -17.38 9.67
C SER A 476 -14.33 -18.66 9.70
N CYS A 477 -14.92 -19.79 10.12
CA CYS A 477 -14.27 -21.09 10.16
C CYS A 477 -14.12 -21.75 8.78
N LEU A 478 -14.83 -21.27 7.74
CA LEU A 478 -14.74 -21.88 6.42
C LEU A 478 -13.35 -21.69 5.82
N ARG A 479 -12.79 -22.74 5.21
CA ARG A 479 -11.49 -22.67 4.53
C ARG A 479 -11.41 -21.59 3.45
N ILE A 480 -12.54 -21.32 2.78
CA ILE A 480 -12.65 -20.26 1.78
C ILE A 480 -12.49 -18.85 2.38
N ALA A 481 -12.88 -18.66 3.64
CA ALA A 481 -12.69 -17.42 4.40
C ALA A 481 -11.30 -17.37 5.09
N GLY A 482 -10.49 -18.41 4.90
CA GLY A 482 -9.25 -18.59 5.64
C GLY A 482 -9.44 -19.14 7.05
N GLY A 483 -10.55 -19.81 7.38
CA GLY A 483 -10.65 -20.59 8.62
C GLY A 483 -9.97 -21.97 8.52
N SER A 484 -9.82 -22.67 9.64
CA SER A 484 -9.23 -24.03 9.71
C SER A 484 -10.17 -25.12 9.15
N GLY A 485 -11.46 -24.83 9.05
CA GLY A 485 -12.49 -25.74 8.57
C GLY A 485 -13.56 -25.98 9.63
N CYS A 486 -14.75 -25.48 9.33
CA CYS A 486 -16.03 -26.10 9.62
C CYS A 486 -16.62 -26.53 8.25
#